data_AF-A0A2N5W8V9-F1
#
_entry.id   AF-A0A2N5W8V9-F1
#
_cell.length_a   1.000
_cell.length_b   1.000
_cell.length_c   1.000
_cell.angle_alpha   90.00
_cell.angle_beta   90.00
_cell.angle_gamma   90.00
#
_symmetry.space_group_name_H-M   'P 1'
#
loop_
_entity.id
_entity.type
_entity.pdbx_description
1 polymer ?
#
loop_
_entity_poly.entity_id
_entity_poly.type
_entity_poly.pdbx_seq_one_letter_code
_entity_poly.pdbx_strand_id
1 'polypeptide(L)'
;MDGNNTLTDTEIDKALQPRPLLCTRFVFMWMQTMHNHIRSDLANPSQWDQMDARLLELSRLPVEFTRNWQKLLCKKDKELFGASPASLDAINKQDVYCPPNDKVKARMAELGNPS
;
A
#
# COMPACT_ATOMS: atom_id res chain seq x y z
N MET A 1 3.89 -5.44 38.89
CA MET A 1 2.58 -5.11 38.31
C MET A 1 2.82 -5.19 36.82
N ASP A 2 2.74 -6.41 36.27
CA ASP A 2 3.33 -6.68 34.97
C ASP A 2 2.22 -7.14 34.03
N GLY A 3 1.33 -6.19 33.73
CA GLY A 3 0.32 -6.37 32.69
C GLY A 3 0.94 -6.01 31.35
N ASN A 4 1.30 -7.03 30.57
CA ASN A 4 1.67 -6.82 29.18
C ASN A 4 0.43 -6.30 28.42
N ASN A 5 0.31 -4.98 28.29
CA ASN A 5 -0.79 -4.27 27.60
C ASN A 5 -0.71 -4.38 26.06
N THR A 6 -0.03 -5.39 25.54
CA THR A 6 0.15 -5.56 24.10
C THR A 6 -1.05 -6.32 23.55
N LEU A 7 -1.83 -5.65 22.70
CA LEU A 7 -2.92 -6.28 21.95
C LEU A 7 -2.35 -7.38 21.05
N THR A 8 -3.07 -8.49 20.94
CA THR A 8 -2.79 -9.54 19.97
C THR A 8 -3.10 -9.07 18.54
N ASP A 9 -2.50 -9.70 17.52
CA ASP A 9 -2.77 -9.38 16.10
C ASP A 9 -4.26 -9.42 15.78
N THR A 10 -5.00 -10.40 16.33
CA THR A 10 -6.45 -10.51 16.18
C THR A 10 -7.20 -9.32 16.77
N GLU A 11 -6.76 -8.80 17.92
CA GLU A 11 -7.38 -7.62 18.55
C GLU A 11 -7.06 -6.34 17.79
N ILE A 12 -5.84 -6.22 17.26
CA ILE A 12 -5.43 -5.13 16.37
C ILE A 12 -6.28 -5.16 15.10
N ASP A 13 -6.40 -6.31 14.44
CA ASP A 13 -7.21 -6.49 13.24
C ASP A 13 -8.68 -6.12 13.49
N LYS A 14 -9.24 -6.53 14.63
CA LYS A 14 -10.60 -6.17 15.03
C LYS A 14 -10.76 -4.66 15.26
N ALA A 15 -9.75 -4.01 15.86
CA ALA A 15 -9.75 -2.55 16.07
C ALA A 15 -9.58 -1.77 14.75
N LEU A 16 -8.87 -2.37 13.78
CA LEU A 16 -8.60 -1.78 12.47
C LEU A 16 -9.70 -2.06 11.42
N GLN A 17 -10.49 -3.11 11.58
CA GLN A 17 -11.63 -3.43 10.71
C GLN A 17 -12.54 -2.23 10.40
N PRO A 18 -12.99 -1.42 11.37
CA PRO A 18 -13.83 -0.25 11.08
C PRO A 18 -13.07 0.92 10.43
N ARG A 19 -11.75 0.81 10.24
CA ARG A 19 -10.85 1.89 9.76
C ARG A 19 -10.01 1.46 8.55
N PRO A 20 -10.62 0.97 7.45
CA PRO A 20 -9.87 0.45 6.30
C PRO A 20 -8.97 1.49 5.63
N LEU A 21 -9.34 2.78 5.72
CA LEU A 21 -8.53 3.89 5.21
C LEU A 21 -7.23 4.09 6.01
N LEU A 22 -7.23 3.76 7.30
CA LEU A 22 -6.04 3.86 8.15
C LEU A 22 -5.02 2.78 7.76
N CYS A 23 -5.45 1.54 7.58
CA CYS A 23 -4.60 0.46 7.09
C CYS A 23 -3.99 0.81 5.73
N THR A 24 -4.81 1.33 4.82
CA THR A 24 -4.36 1.76 3.49
C THR A 24 -3.25 2.82 3.56
N ARG A 25 -3.33 3.77 4.50
CA ARG A 25 -2.29 4.80 4.68
C ARG A 25 -0.98 4.20 5.19
N PHE A 26 -1.04 3.27 6.14
CA PHE A 26 0.16 2.56 6.63
C PHE A 26 0.81 1.76 5.51
N VAL A 27 0.02 1.02 4.73
CA VAL A 27 0.52 0.29 3.57
C VAL A 27 1.16 1.24 2.55
N PHE A 28 0.54 2.39 2.27
CA PHE A 28 1.10 3.35 1.33
C PHE A 28 2.45 3.90 1.78
N MET A 29 2.55 4.31 3.06
CA MET A 29 3.79 4.76 3.66
C MET A 29 4.87 3.67 3.61
N TRP A 30 4.51 2.45 3.97
CA TRP A 30 5.41 1.30 3.98
C TRP A 30 5.96 1.01 2.57
N MET A 31 5.07 0.85 1.59
CA MET A 31 5.43 0.58 0.20
C MET A 31 6.31 1.68 -0.40
N GLN A 32 5.99 2.95 -0.14
CA GLN A 32 6.78 4.06 -0.66
C GLN A 32 8.15 4.17 -0.01
N THR A 33 8.24 3.91 1.31
CA THR A 33 9.51 3.88 2.03
C THR A 33 10.42 2.79 1.48
N MET A 34 9.87 1.59 1.30
CA MET A 34 10.60 0.45 0.76
C MET A 34 11.05 0.70 -0.69
N HIS A 35 10.17 1.24 -1.53
CA HIS A 35 10.49 1.61 -2.91
C HIS A 35 11.66 2.61 -2.97
N ASN A 36 11.61 3.64 -2.12
CA ASN A 36 12.64 4.67 -2.07
C ASN A 36 13.98 4.13 -1.55
N HIS A 37 13.95 3.28 -0.51
CA HIS A 37 15.14 2.63 0.04
C HIS A 37 15.82 1.71 -0.99
N ILE A 38 15.04 0.92 -1.73
CA ILE A 38 15.54 0.00 -2.76
C ILE A 38 16.19 0.75 -3.92
N ARG A 39 15.61 1.88 -4.33
CA ARG A 39 16.06 2.64 -5.51
C ARG A 39 17.22 3.60 -5.24
N SER A 40 17.82 3.59 -4.05
CA SER A 40 18.82 4.55 -3.53
C SER A 40 19.86 5.05 -4.55
N ASP A 41 19.44 5.95 -5.42
CA ASP A 41 20.24 6.84 -6.23
C ASP A 41 20.15 8.23 -5.56
N LEU A 42 21.23 9.01 -5.66
CA LEU A 42 21.32 10.33 -5.03
C LEU A 42 20.37 11.37 -5.67
N ALA A 43 19.71 11.01 -6.78
CA ALA A 43 18.84 11.89 -7.54
C ALA A 43 17.34 11.64 -7.27
N ASN A 44 17.00 10.62 -6.48
CA ASN A 44 15.60 10.29 -6.23
C ASN A 44 14.95 11.35 -5.33
N PRO A 45 13.76 11.85 -5.72
CA PRO A 45 12.99 12.76 -4.87
C PRO A 45 12.70 12.13 -3.51
N SER A 46 12.53 12.96 -2.48
CA SER A 46 12.11 12.50 -1.15
C SER A 46 10.87 11.60 -1.25
N GLN A 47 10.82 10.55 -0.44
CA GLN A 47 9.63 9.69 -0.36
C GLN A 47 8.37 10.50 -0.05
N TRP A 48 8.49 11.55 0.76
CA TRP A 48 7.38 12.42 1.15
C TRP A 48 6.87 13.23 -0.05
N ASP A 49 7.76 13.79 -0.86
CA ASP A 49 7.38 14.53 -2.06
C ASP A 49 6.66 13.62 -3.07
N GLN A 50 7.13 12.37 -3.21
CA GLN A 50 6.49 11.36 -4.05
C GLN A 50 5.09 10.99 -3.53
N MET A 51 4.93 10.85 -2.21
CA MET A 51 3.62 10.60 -1.60
C MET A 51 2.66 11.76 -1.81
N ASP A 52 3.10 12.99 -1.58
CA ASP A 52 2.28 14.19 -1.72
C ASP A 52 1.82 14.39 -3.16
N ALA A 53 2.74 14.22 -4.12
CA ALA A 53 2.40 14.26 -5.55
C ALA A 53 1.33 13.21 -5.90
N ARG A 54 1.48 11.98 -5.38
CA ARG A 54 0.52 10.90 -5.63
C ARG A 54 -0.83 11.15 -4.97
N LEU A 55 -0.86 11.67 -3.74
CA LEU A 55 -2.10 12.01 -3.04
C LEU A 55 -2.84 13.15 -3.73
N LEU A 56 -2.12 14.19 -4.18
CA LEU A 56 -2.67 15.29 -4.95
C LEU A 56 -3.28 14.79 -6.27
N GLU A 57 -2.60 13.89 -6.98
CA GLU A 57 -3.14 13.26 -8.17
C GLU A 57 -4.43 12.48 -7.87
N LEU A 58 -4.41 11.58 -6.87
CA LEU A 58 -5.57 10.76 -6.49
C LEU A 58 -6.77 11.62 -6.05
N SER A 59 -6.54 12.78 -5.43
CA SER A 59 -7.60 13.72 -5.05
C SER A 59 -8.36 14.31 -6.25
N ARG A 60 -7.74 14.32 -7.43
CA ARG A 60 -8.33 14.83 -8.69
C ARG A 60 -9.03 13.74 -9.49
N LEU A 61 -8.91 12.48 -9.07
CA LEU A 61 -9.48 11.33 -9.77
C LEU A 61 -10.83 10.91 -9.16
N PRO A 62 -11.69 10.22 -9.92
CA PRO A 62 -12.97 9.73 -9.42
C PRO A 62 -12.80 8.82 -8.19
N VAL A 63 -13.76 8.87 -7.27
CA VAL A 63 -13.74 8.06 -6.03
C VAL A 63 -13.56 6.57 -6.32
N GLU A 64 -14.18 6.05 -7.38
CA GLU A 64 -14.04 4.65 -7.78
C GLU A 64 -12.62 4.28 -8.24
N PHE A 65 -11.90 5.23 -8.83
CA PHE A 65 -10.49 5.04 -9.17
C PHE A 65 -9.67 4.88 -7.88
N THR A 66 -9.81 5.83 -6.95
CA THR A 66 -9.08 5.82 -5.69
C THR A 66 -9.40 4.57 -4.88
N ARG A 67 -10.67 4.14 -4.83
CA ARG A 67 -11.07 2.88 -4.17
C ARG A 67 -10.37 1.66 -4.79
N ASN A 68 -10.30 1.58 -6.11
CA ASN A 68 -9.62 0.46 -6.78
C ASN A 68 -8.10 0.49 -6.58
N TRP A 69 -7.50 1.69 -6.59
CA TRP A 69 -6.10 1.87 -6.27
C TRP A 69 -5.78 1.39 -4.85
N GLN A 70 -6.59 1.76 -3.84
CA GLN A 70 -6.41 1.32 -2.46
C GLN A 70 -6.51 -0.20 -2.32
N LYS A 71 -7.48 -0.84 -2.99
CA LYS A 71 -7.62 -2.30 -3.01
C LYS A 71 -6.40 -2.99 -3.62
N LEU A 72 -5.89 -2.47 -4.75
CA LEU A 72 -4.68 -2.99 -5.38
C LEU A 72 -3.45 -2.82 -4.49
N LEU A 73 -3.34 -1.68 -3.81
CA LEU A 73 -2.24 -1.39 -2.91
C LEU A 73 -2.20 -2.38 -1.74
N CYS A 74 -3.32 -2.54 -1.03
CA CYS A 74 -3.40 -3.50 0.07
C CYS A 74 -3.21 -4.95 -0.39
N LYS A 75 -3.67 -5.30 -1.61
CA LYS A 75 -3.40 -6.62 -2.20
C LYS A 75 -1.91 -6.84 -2.43
N LYS A 76 -1.22 -5.86 -3.04
CA LYS A 76 0.21 -5.95 -3.33
C LYS A 76 1.04 -6.07 -2.05
N ASP A 77 0.70 -5.30 -1.03
CA ASP A 77 1.33 -5.38 0.29
C ASP A 77 1.15 -6.76 0.93
N LYS A 78 -0.07 -7.31 0.91
CA LYS A 78 -0.33 -8.67 1.40
C LYS A 78 0.45 -9.73 0.62
N GLU A 79 0.58 -9.58 -0.69
CA GLU A 79 1.37 -10.49 -1.54
C GLU A 79 2.87 -10.45 -1.21
N LEU A 80 3.40 -9.28 -0.84
CA LEU A 80 4.83 -9.11 -0.53
C LEU A 80 5.17 -9.43 0.93
N PHE A 81 4.28 -9.14 1.88
CA PHE A 81 4.57 -9.12 3.31
C PHE A 81 3.60 -9.94 4.18
N GLY A 82 2.49 -10.44 3.62
CA GLY A 82 1.41 -11.06 4.40
C GLY A 82 1.72 -12.43 5.01
N ALA A 83 2.84 -13.06 4.68
CA ALA A 83 3.23 -14.38 5.16
C ALA A 83 4.26 -14.35 6.33
N SER A 84 4.35 -13.24 7.10
CA SER A 84 5.40 -12.99 8.11
C SER A 84 6.74 -12.59 7.44
N PRO A 85 7.63 -11.82 8.09
CA PRO A 85 8.48 -10.86 7.40
C PRO A 85 9.43 -11.60 6.46
N ALA A 86 9.12 -11.57 5.17
CA ALA A 86 10.10 -11.85 4.14
C ALA A 86 11.23 -10.85 4.40
N SER A 87 12.43 -11.35 4.64
CA SER A 87 13.59 -10.46 4.67
C SER A 87 13.58 -9.62 3.39
N LEU A 88 14.11 -8.40 3.46
CA LEU A 88 14.27 -7.55 2.27
C LEU A 88 14.96 -8.28 1.11
N ASP A 89 15.80 -9.27 1.42
CA ASP A 89 16.51 -10.12 0.45
C ASP A 89 15.63 -11.20 -0.18
N ALA A 90 14.57 -11.65 0.50
CA ALA A 90 13.63 -12.64 -0.02
C ALA A 90 12.58 -12.02 -0.96
N ILE A 91 12.47 -10.70 -1.00
CA ILE A 91 11.53 -9.97 -1.84
C ILE A 91 12.21 -9.57 -3.15
N ASN A 92 11.56 -9.85 -4.29
CA ASN A 92 11.98 -9.27 -5.55
C ASN A 92 11.81 -7.75 -5.50
N LYS A 93 12.92 -7.04 -5.45
CA LYS A 93 12.97 -5.57 -5.35
C LYS A 93 12.20 -4.85 -6.45
N GLN A 94 12.09 -5.46 -7.64
CA GLN A 94 11.32 -4.90 -8.76
C GLN A 94 9.81 -4.94 -8.52
N ASP A 95 9.34 -5.81 -7.62
CA ASP A 95 7.92 -5.92 -7.27
C ASP A 95 7.47 -4.91 -6.21
N VAL A 96 8.40 -4.18 -5.59
CA VAL A 96 8.08 -3.18 -4.57
C VAL A 96 7.72 -1.86 -5.25
N TYR A 97 6.44 -1.66 -5.55
CA TYR A 97 5.92 -0.41 -6.13
C TYR A 97 4.46 -0.17 -5.73
N CYS A 98 4.08 1.10 -5.63
CA CYS A 98 2.69 1.50 -5.48
C CYS A 98 1.95 1.31 -6.83
N PRO A 99 0.69 0.83 -6.86
CA PRO A 99 0.01 0.54 -8.12
C PRO A 99 -0.07 1.76 -9.06
N PRO A 100 0.44 1.64 -10.30
CA PRO A 100 0.36 2.71 -11.30
C PRO A 100 -1.04 2.82 -11.91
N ASN A 101 -1.30 3.93 -12.60
CA ASN A 101 -2.64 4.26 -13.10
C ASN A 101 -3.19 3.27 -14.13
N ASP A 102 -2.33 2.76 -15.01
CA ASP A 102 -2.67 1.74 -16.00
C ASP A 102 -3.20 0.45 -15.34
N LYS A 103 -2.59 0.01 -14.24
CA LYS A 103 -3.07 -1.15 -13.47
C LYS A 103 -4.42 -0.89 -12.81
N VAL A 104 -4.66 0.32 -12.32
CA VAL A 104 -5.97 0.70 -11.76
C VAL A 104 -7.04 0.71 -12.87
N LYS A 105 -6.71 1.30 -14.03
CA LYS A 105 -7.62 1.35 -15.19
C LYS A 105 -7.94 -0.04 -15.72
N ALA A 106 -6.96 -0.92 -15.84
CA ALA A 106 -7.15 -2.31 -16.27
C ALA A 106 -8.12 -3.05 -15.33
N ARG A 107 -7.91 -2.93 -14.01
CA ARG A 107 -8.82 -3.49 -13.01
C ARG A 107 -10.25 -2.93 -13.13
N MET A 108 -10.38 -1.62 -13.35
CA MET A 108 -11.70 -1.00 -13.51
C MET A 108 -12.42 -1.49 -14.77
N ALA A 109 -11.69 -1.73 -15.86
CA ALA A 109 -12.24 -2.29 -17.09
C ALA A 109 -12.69 -3.75 -16.90
N GLU A 110 -11.90 -4.57 -16.20
CA GLU A 110 -12.26 -5.95 -15.83
C GLU A 110 -13.56 -6.00 -15.01
N LEU A 111 -13.74 -5.05 -14.08
CA LEU A 111 -14.96 -4.97 -13.25
C LEU A 111 -16.16 -4.37 -14.00
N GLY A 112 -15.92 -3.59 -15.06
CA GLY A 112 -16.96 -2.96 -15.89
C GLY A 112 -17.44 -3.82 -17.05
N ASN A 113 -16.74 -4.91 -17.37
CA ASN A 113 -17.16 -5.93 -18.33
C ASN A 113 -17.73 -7.14 -17.56
N PRO A 114 -19.03 -7.16 -17.21
CA PRO A 114 -19.63 -8.37 -16.69
C PRO A 114 -19.52 -9.46 -17.75
N SER A 115 -18.89 -10.57 -17.40
CA SER A 115 -18.92 -11.81 -18.20
C SER A 115 -20.34 -12.35 -18.29
#